data_AF-A0A8H3TXX4-F1
#
_entry.id   AF-A0A8H3TXX4-F1
#
_cell.length_a   1.000
_cell.length_b   1.000
_cell.length_c   1.000
_cell.angle_alpha   90.00
_cell.angle_beta   90.00
_cell.angle_gamma   90.00
#
_symmetry.space_group_name_H-M   'P 1'
#
loop_
_entity.id
_entity.type
_entity.pdbx_description
1 polymer ?
#
loop_
_entity_poly.entity_id
_entity_poly.type
_entity_poly.pdbx_seq_one_letter_code
_entity_poly.pdbx_strand_id
1 'polypeptide(L)' 'TTPSMPDIDALIAKGFPVVASSKVNVGAVVPDNDKSSFIRAGFQNPVKSRMQLQLALASGYTLDEIRTSFEGILYDYLY' A
#
# COMPACT_ATOMS: atom_id res chain seq x y z
N THR A 1 10.32 12.41 25.02
CA THR A 1 10.82 11.24 24.27
C THR A 1 10.25 11.31 22.88
N THR A 2 11.08 11.61 21.88
CA THR A 2 10.65 11.63 20.48
C THR A 2 10.17 10.22 20.13
N PRO A 3 8.96 10.04 19.58
CA PRO A 3 8.50 8.70 19.19
C PRO A 3 9.49 8.15 18.15
N SER A 4 10.13 7.03 18.45
CA SER A 4 10.98 6.33 17.48
C SER A 4 10.09 5.92 16.32
N MET A 5 10.47 6.33 15.11
CA MET A 5 9.76 5.98 13.89
C MET A 5 9.65 4.45 13.83
N PRO A 6 8.45 3.88 13.65
CA PRO A 6 8.32 2.43 13.56
C PRO A 6 9.16 1.93 12.38
N ASP A 7 9.91 0.86 12.62
CA ASP A 7 10.66 0.16 11.59
C ASP A 7 9.67 -0.47 10.61
N ILE A 8 9.55 0.15 9.44
CA ILE A 8 8.60 -0.23 8.39
C ILE A 8 8.93 -1.63 7.87
N ASP A 9 10.22 -1.95 7.72
CA ASP A 9 10.66 -3.23 7.22
C ASP A 9 10.33 -4.34 8.22
N ALA A 10 10.48 -4.06 9.52
CA ALA A 10 10.05 -4.99 10.57
C ALA A 10 8.53 -5.22 10.60
N LEU A 11 7.71 -4.22 10.24
CA LEU A 11 6.26 -4.39 10.14
C LEU A 11 5.87 -5.23 8.92
N ILE A 12 6.50 -4.96 7.77
CA ILE A 12 6.31 -5.74 6.54
C ILE A 12 6.73 -7.20 6.77
N ALA A 13 7.87 -7.44 7.41
CA ALA A 13 8.36 -8.78 7.75
C ALA A 13 7.42 -9.56 8.68
N LYS A 14 6.60 -8.86 9.48
CA LYS A 14 5.56 -9.46 10.34
C LYS A 14 4.24 -9.70 9.60
N GLY A 15 4.15 -9.34 8.33
CA GLY A 15 2.94 -9.50 7.50
C GLY A 15 1.92 -8.38 7.67
N PHE A 16 2.28 -7.24 8.27
CA PHE A 16 1.37 -6.09 8.30
C PHE A 16 1.31 -5.42 6.92
N PRO A 17 0.10 -5.16 6.39
CA PRO A 17 -0.03 -4.40 5.16
C PRO A 17 0.35 -2.93 5.40
N VAL A 18 1.45 -2.50 4.76
CA VAL A 18 1.89 -1.10 4.76
C VAL A 18 1.61 -0.52 3.38
N VAL A 19 0.81 0.54 3.32
CA VAL A 19 0.44 1.21 2.06
C VAL A 19 1.06 2.61 2.01
N ALA A 20 1.93 2.86 1.03
CA ALA A 20 2.52 4.16 0.74
C ALA A 20 1.64 4.96 -0.23
N SER A 21 1.23 6.16 0.18
CA SER A 21 0.42 7.08 -0.62
C SER A 21 1.07 8.47 -0.70
N SER A 22 0.88 9.16 -1.82
CA SER A 22 1.35 10.54 -1.99
C SER A 22 0.32 11.53 -1.46
N LYS A 23 0.77 12.59 -0.79
CA LYS A 23 -0.08 13.75 -0.44
C LYS A 23 -0.38 14.65 -1.64
N VAL A 24 0.33 14.46 -2.75
CA VAL A 24 0.10 15.21 -3.99
C VAL A 24 -1.22 14.76 -4.58
N ASN A 25 -2.09 15.71 -4.93
CA ASN A 25 -3.43 15.42 -5.47
C ASN A 25 -3.43 14.81 -6.89
N VAL A 26 -2.29 14.85 -7.57
CA VAL A 26 -2.12 14.39 -8.95
C VAL A 26 -0.97 13.39 -9.05
N GLY A 27 -1.04 12.52 -10.06
CA GLY A 27 -0.06 11.48 -10.31
C GLY A 27 -0.42 10.14 -9.67
N ALA A 28 0.58 9.27 -9.55
CA ALA A 28 0.44 7.94 -8.97
C ALA A 28 1.68 7.53 -8.18
N VAL A 29 1.49 6.67 -7.18
CA VAL A 29 2.59 5.93 -6.54
C VAL A 29 2.78 4.65 -7.36
N VAL A 30 3.84 4.63 -8.16
CA VAL A 30 4.05 3.64 -9.22
C VAL A 30 4.54 2.29 -8.64
N PRO A 31 3.83 1.16 -8.90
CA PRO A 31 4.25 -0.18 -8.50
C PRO A 31 5.63 -0.55 -9.04
N ASP A 32 6.36 -1.33 -8.26
CA ASP A 32 7.66 -1.87 -8.62
C ASP A 32 7.54 -3.39 -8.78
N ASN A 33 8.51 -3.98 -9.43
CA ASN A 33 8.57 -5.42 -9.63
C ASN A 33 8.87 -6.20 -8.34
N ASP A 34 9.45 -5.54 -7.34
CA ASP A 34 9.66 -6.13 -6.03
C ASP A 34 8.39 -6.09 -5.16
N LYS A 35 7.71 -7.24 -5.04
CA LYS A 35 6.52 -7.40 -4.20
C LYS A 35 6.83 -7.59 -2.70
N SER A 36 8.10 -7.62 -2.30
CA SER A 36 8.51 -7.74 -0.89
C SER A 36 8.48 -6.41 -0.13
N SER A 37 8.36 -5.28 -0.83
CA SER A 37 8.28 -3.94 -0.22
C SER A 37 6.88 -3.58 0.30
N PHE A 38 6.70 -2.36 0.80
CA PHE A 38 5.36 -1.80 1.02
C PHE A 38 4.52 -1.80 -0.27
N ILE A 39 3.20 -1.74 -0.09
CA ILE A 39 2.20 -1.64 -1.15
C ILE A 39 2.12 -0.17 -1.59
N ARG A 40 2.10 0.08 -2.89
CA ARG A 40 1.99 1.40 -3.47
C ARG A 40 0.54 1.69 -3.80
N ALA A 41 0.04 2.84 -3.36
CA ALA A 41 -1.37 3.20 -3.45
C ALA A 41 -1.90 3.43 -4.88
N GLY A 42 -1.05 3.33 -5.90
CA GLY A 42 -1.42 3.66 -7.28
C GLY A 42 -1.94 5.10 -7.35
N PHE A 43 -3.17 5.26 -7.83
CA PHE A 43 -3.83 6.55 -7.98
C PHE A 43 -4.54 7.05 -6.72
N GLN A 44 -4.47 6.32 -5.61
CA GLN A 44 -5.20 6.67 -4.40
C GLN A 44 -4.44 7.70 -3.55
N ASN A 45 -5.17 8.72 -3.11
CA ASN A 45 -4.69 9.67 -2.10
C ASN A 45 -4.74 9.03 -0.69
N PRO A 46 -4.20 9.69 0.36
CA PRO A 46 -4.11 9.09 1.69
C PRO A 46 -5.47 8.77 2.32
N VAL A 47 -6.50 9.59 2.04
CA VAL A 47 -7.86 9.39 2.57
C VAL A 47 -8.50 8.15 1.97
N LYS A 48 -8.47 8.04 0.64
CA LYS A 48 -9.02 6.88 -0.08
C LYS A 48 -8.24 5.60 0.24
N SER A 49 -6.91 5.69 0.32
CA SER A 49 -6.04 4.56 0.66
C SER A 49 -6.36 3.99 2.04
N ARG A 50 -6.54 4.87 3.03
CA ARG A 50 -6.92 4.45 4.38
C ARG A 50 -8.26 3.72 4.38
N MET A 51 -9.28 4.29 3.72
CA MET A 51 -10.61 3.70 3.67
C MET A 51 -10.60 2.35 2.96
N GLN A 52 -9.93 2.25 1.81
CA GLN A 52 -9.77 1.00 1.07
C GLN A 52 -9.07 -0.08 1.90
N LEU A 53 -7.96 0.27 2.58
CA LEU A 53 -7.25 -0.67 3.45
C LEU A 53 -8.12 -1.16 4.61
N GLN A 54 -8.87 -0.26 5.24
CA GLN A 54 -9.81 -0.62 6.31
C GLN A 54 -10.89 -1.58 5.83
N LEU A 55 -11.47 -1.34 4.65
CA LEU A 55 -12.48 -2.21 4.06
C LEU A 55 -11.90 -3.59 3.71
N ALA A 56 -10.70 -3.63 3.12
CA ALA A 56 -10.04 -4.88 2.76
C ALA A 56 -9.71 -5.74 4.00
N LEU A 57 -9.18 -5.11 5.05
CA LEU A 57 -8.93 -5.76 6.34
C LEU A 57 -10.22 -6.29 6.97
N ALA A 58 -11.29 -5.48 6.99
CA ALA A 58 -12.58 -5.89 7.52
C ALA A 58 -13.23 -7.03 6.72
N SER A 59 -12.92 -7.12 5.42
CA SER A 59 -13.42 -8.15 4.52
C SER A 59 -12.57 -9.42 4.53
N GLY A 60 -11.51 -9.49 5.34
CA GLY A 60 -10.64 -10.67 5.44
C GLY A 60 -9.71 -10.88 4.25
N TYR A 61 -9.41 -9.82 3.49
CA TYR A 61 -8.50 -9.94 2.34
C TYR A 61 -7.09 -10.32 2.81
N THR A 62 -6.46 -11.21 2.06
CA THR A 62 -5.04 -11.57 2.20
C THR A 62 -4.14 -10.40 1.77
N LEU A 63 -2.86 -10.45 2.16
CA LEU A 63 -1.89 -9.42 1.78
C LEU A 63 -1.77 -9.26 0.26
N ASP A 64 -1.82 -10.36 -0.49
CA ASP A 64 -1.74 -10.37 -1.96
C ASP A 64 -2.99 -9.77 -2.61
N GLU A 65 -4.18 -10.03 -2.06
CA GLU A 65 -5.43 -9.41 -2.52
C GLU A 65 -5.45 -7.91 -2.23
N ILE A 66 -4.99 -7.50 -1.03
CA ILE A 66 -4.82 -6.08 -0.69
C ILE A 66 -3.88 -5.44 -1.70
N ARG A 67 -2.70 -6.02 -1.93
CA ARG A 67 -1.72 -5.52 -2.89
C ARG A 67 -2.31 -5.37 -4.29
N THR A 68 -2.98 -6.41 -4.78
CA THR A 68 -3.62 -6.41 -6.10
C THR A 68 -4.67 -5.31 -6.21
N SER A 69 -5.45 -5.05 -5.15
CA SER A 69 -6.47 -3.99 -5.15
C SER A 69 -5.89 -2.57 -5.27
N PHE A 70 -4.63 -2.36 -4.88
CA PHE A 70 -3.95 -1.07 -4.96
C PHE A 70 -3.08 -0.95 -6.21
N GLU A 71 -2.29 -1.97 -6.51
CA GLU A 71 -1.24 -1.94 -7.52
C GLU A 71 -1.70 -2.46 -8.88
N GLY A 72 -2.68 -3.39 -8.92
CA GLY A 72 -2.98 -4.22 -10.09
C GLY A 72 -3.22 -3.42 -11.38
N ILE A 73 -4.09 -2.42 -11.33
CA ILE A 73 -4.42 -1.60 -12.51
C ILE A 73 -3.18 -0.93 -13.11
N LEU A 74 -2.29 -0.41 -12.26
CA LEU A 74 -1.11 0.31 -12.72
C LEU A 74 0.03 -0.65 -13.06
N TYR A 75 0.10 -1.80 -12.39
CA TYR A 75 1.05 -2.86 -12.70
C TYR A 75 0.82 -3.42 -14.10
N ASP A 76 -0.43 -3.80 -14.42
CA ASP A 76 -0.82 -4.34 -15.73
C ASP A 76 -0.62 -3.35 -16.89
N TYR A 77 -0.57 -2.06 -16.58
CA TYR A 77 -0.32 -1.02 -17.58
C TYR A 77 1.17 -0.80 -17.85
N LEU A 78 2.04 -1.06 -16.87
CA LEU A 78 3.46 -0.73 -16.93
C LEU A 78 4.36 -1.92 -17.29
N TYR A 79 3.90 -3.14 -17.03
CA TYR A 79 4.65 -4.39 -17.19
C TYR A 79 3.85 -5.39 -18.01
#